data_AF-A0AAJ6T2K7-F1
#
_entry.id   AF-A0AAJ6T2K7-F1
#
_cell.length_a   1.000
_cell.length_b   1.000
_cell.length_c   1.000
_cell.angle_alpha   90.00
_cell.angle_beta   90.00
_cell.angle_gamma   90.00
#
_symmetry.space_group_name_H-M   'P 1'
#
loop_
_entity.id
_entity.type
_entity.pdbx_description
1 polymer ?
#
loop_
_entity_poly.entity_id
_entity_poly.type
_entity_poly.pdbx_seq_one_letter_code
_entity_poly.pdbx_strand_id
1 'polypeptide(L)'
;MKMEQGMQLIDGNGKFNVDGLKDFMTATEFAQSGLSYAIVAIIGSQSSGKSTLMNQTFHTNFEEMDAYNGRSQTTKGIWIAKCSDIDPFTIAMDFEGTDSNQRGEDDTAFEKQSTLFALAIADVVLINMWYKDIGLENAASRPLLKTVFQVMKRLFKPRKKTLLFVLRDHSKTPLEYLKTALLEDIEKIWAAVAEPETLCSAPLKEFFNVEITALPHYEFQEEKFKEQVAQLRQRFVHSIYPGGLVGDRQEVEPASVFPLRAEEIWKIIKDNKDLDLPAVKVMVATVRCEEIADEKLKCFTYDEDWLKMKEAVQDGPVSGFGGAVSSILETYLSEYDREVVYFDQEVRNEKRRQLLSNALMVVRDAYDTLLMHLYSNTVKSFKTRLEQSQNEGHEYVVDIHLYSQSCMVEFDQGCEDAAIQQSEWNASKFREKLICDMLSEMMAKYKKQITHALAKRVESLLEAGERDTWASIGNLFECNTEAAVSDFSDAVASFDLRSSAIDTKLQHLREHARNLVEMKAREVADAGRVLRRMKDRTVPDPSLQNTFMGAKLDPLASDTWEEVSPEAITLLKPEDCKSLWMNFIEKIKPMMTGARSRQDGRRKAREGLAAAVAEIGAVGSAAVLTLLGV
;
A
#
# COMPACT_ATOMS: atom_id res chain seq x y z
N MET A 1 -6.93 44.55 -21.57
CA MET A 1 -5.96 45.63 -21.24
C MET A 1 -4.73 45.34 -22.08
N LYS A 2 -4.41 46.18 -23.07
CA LYS A 2 -3.27 45.96 -23.97
C LYS A 2 -1.99 46.06 -23.15
N MET A 3 -1.35 44.93 -22.84
CA MET A 3 0.03 44.92 -22.33
C MET A 3 0.95 45.28 -23.49
N GLU A 4 1.02 46.57 -23.83
CA GLU A 4 1.92 47.15 -24.86
C GLU A 4 3.32 47.45 -24.31
N GLN A 5 3.59 47.12 -23.04
CA GLN A 5 4.90 47.30 -22.39
C GLN A 5 5.43 45.95 -21.88
N GLY A 6 6.75 45.77 -21.97
CA GLY A 6 7.45 44.64 -21.37
C GLY A 6 7.29 44.63 -19.84
N MET A 7 7.34 43.43 -19.26
CA MET A 7 7.24 43.19 -17.82
C MET A 7 8.62 42.92 -17.22
N GLN A 8 8.96 43.56 -16.10
CA GLN A 8 10.22 43.31 -15.41
C GLN A 8 10.13 42.01 -14.61
N LEU A 9 10.78 40.96 -15.11
CA LEU A 9 10.82 39.63 -14.50
C LEU A 9 11.73 39.60 -13.27
N ILE A 10 12.89 40.23 -13.38
CA ILE A 10 13.88 40.33 -12.31
C ILE A 10 14.32 41.79 -12.23
N ASP A 11 14.33 42.37 -11.03
CA ASP A 11 14.76 43.76 -10.83
C ASP A 11 16.29 43.92 -10.77
N GLY A 12 16.78 45.16 -10.67
CA GLY A 12 18.22 45.45 -10.59
C GLY A 12 18.92 44.86 -9.35
N ASN A 13 18.16 44.51 -8.30
CA ASN A 13 18.64 43.86 -7.07
C ASN A 13 18.48 42.33 -7.13
N GLY A 14 18.12 41.80 -8.30
CA GLY A 14 17.89 40.38 -8.55
C GLY A 14 16.62 39.83 -7.90
N LYS A 15 15.64 40.63 -7.50
CA LYS A 15 14.38 40.11 -6.95
C LYS A 15 13.48 39.62 -8.10
N PHE A 16 13.02 38.38 -8.01
CA PHE A 16 12.10 37.79 -8.98
C PHE A 16 10.67 38.28 -8.74
N ASN A 17 9.96 38.64 -9.81
CA ASN A 17 8.60 39.16 -9.77
C ASN A 17 7.57 38.07 -10.10
N VAL A 18 7.25 37.25 -9.08
CA VAL A 18 6.34 36.10 -9.19
C VAL A 18 4.92 36.54 -9.61
N ASP A 19 4.38 37.55 -8.91
CA ASP A 19 3.01 38.03 -9.16
C ASP A 19 2.88 38.61 -10.57
N GLY A 20 3.82 39.47 -10.98
CA GLY A 20 3.81 40.04 -12.31
C GLY A 20 3.98 38.98 -13.41
N LEU A 21 4.76 37.91 -13.17
CA LEU A 21 4.93 36.83 -14.13
C LEU A 21 3.61 36.08 -14.30
N LYS A 22 2.92 35.78 -13.19
CA LYS A 22 1.62 35.11 -13.23
C LYS A 22 0.57 35.95 -13.97
N ASP A 23 0.55 37.27 -13.73
CA ASP A 23 -0.33 38.20 -14.42
C ASP A 23 -0.03 38.27 -15.92
N PHE A 24 1.26 38.35 -16.29
CA PHE A 24 1.71 38.33 -17.68
C PHE A 24 1.29 37.04 -18.40
N MET A 25 1.47 35.88 -17.76
CA MET A 25 1.12 34.58 -18.36
C MET A 25 -0.38 34.41 -18.55
N THR A 26 -1.17 34.95 -17.60
CA THR A 26 -2.63 34.95 -17.70
C THR A 26 -3.10 35.89 -18.80
N ALA A 27 -2.57 37.11 -18.85
CA ALA A 27 -2.96 38.14 -19.81
C ALA A 27 -2.57 37.78 -21.26
N THR A 28 -1.50 37.01 -21.44
CA THR A 28 -1.02 36.58 -22.76
C THR A 28 -1.56 35.24 -23.20
N GLU A 29 -2.28 34.53 -22.33
CA GLU A 29 -2.79 33.16 -22.51
C GLU A 29 -1.68 32.13 -22.79
N PHE A 30 -0.48 32.36 -22.25
CA PHE A 30 0.71 31.56 -22.57
C PHE A 30 0.51 30.06 -22.36
N ALA A 31 -0.14 29.67 -21.26
CA ALA A 31 -0.40 28.26 -20.92
C ALA A 31 -1.19 27.51 -22.00
N GLN A 32 -2.04 28.19 -22.79
CA GLN A 32 -2.81 27.58 -23.87
C GLN A 32 -1.94 27.17 -25.07
N SER A 33 -0.71 27.70 -25.16
CA SER A 33 0.23 27.40 -26.24
C SER A 33 0.80 25.97 -26.12
N GLY A 34 0.59 25.27 -25.00
CA GLY A 34 1.06 23.91 -24.79
C GLY A 34 2.58 23.81 -25.00
N LEU A 35 2.99 23.04 -26.01
CA LEU A 35 4.39 22.88 -26.41
C LEU A 35 4.81 23.82 -27.56
N SER A 36 3.85 24.55 -28.15
CA SER A 36 4.08 25.44 -29.29
C SER A 36 4.50 26.84 -28.82
N TYR A 37 5.66 26.89 -28.16
CA TYR A 37 6.29 28.15 -27.79
C TYR A 37 7.82 28.12 -27.97
N ALA A 38 8.43 29.30 -27.99
CA ALA A 38 9.87 29.50 -27.98
C ALA A 38 10.25 30.69 -27.07
N ILE A 39 11.39 30.58 -26.39
CA ILE A 39 11.94 31.64 -25.55
C ILE A 39 13.23 32.15 -26.19
N VAL A 40 13.30 33.46 -26.43
CA VAL A 40 14.45 34.14 -27.03
C VAL A 40 15.03 35.13 -26.03
N ALA A 41 16.30 34.97 -25.68
CA ALA A 41 17.02 35.89 -24.82
C ALA A 41 18.08 36.66 -25.61
N ILE A 42 18.29 37.94 -25.29
CA ILE A 42 19.42 38.72 -25.81
C ILE A 42 20.43 39.04 -24.72
N ILE A 43 21.71 38.78 -24.99
CA ILE A 43 22.84 39.12 -24.13
C ILE A 43 23.88 39.91 -24.93
N GLY A 44 24.69 40.72 -24.24
CA GLY A 44 25.76 41.51 -24.85
C GLY A 44 26.10 42.75 -24.05
N SER A 45 27.16 43.43 -24.46
CA SER A 45 27.70 44.59 -23.75
C SER A 45 26.67 45.70 -23.54
N GLN A 46 26.86 46.51 -22.50
CA GLN A 46 26.04 47.67 -22.22
C GLN A 46 26.05 48.64 -23.40
N SER A 47 24.89 49.24 -23.70
CA SER A 47 24.76 50.24 -24.77
C SER A 47 25.06 49.74 -26.19
N SER A 48 25.01 48.42 -26.43
CA SER A 48 25.20 47.81 -27.76
C SER A 48 23.93 47.80 -28.64
N GLY A 49 22.85 48.44 -28.20
CA GLY A 49 21.57 48.49 -28.92
C GLY A 49 20.77 47.18 -28.86
N LYS A 50 20.79 46.47 -27.72
CA LYS A 50 20.03 45.23 -27.49
C LYS A 50 18.53 45.46 -27.52
N SER A 51 18.02 46.36 -26.67
CA SER A 51 16.60 46.70 -26.57
C SER A 51 16.06 47.23 -27.90
N THR A 52 16.82 48.09 -28.59
CA THR A 52 16.52 48.54 -29.96
C THR A 52 16.41 47.37 -30.94
N LEU A 53 17.34 46.43 -30.92
CA LEU A 53 17.27 45.24 -31.79
C LEU A 53 16.05 44.37 -31.47
N MET A 54 15.75 44.16 -30.19
CA MET A 54 14.59 43.37 -29.75
C MET A 54 13.29 44.04 -30.19
N ASN A 55 13.15 45.35 -29.99
CA ASN A 55 11.99 46.12 -30.40
C ASN A 55 11.76 46.04 -31.92
N GLN A 56 12.82 46.21 -32.72
CA GLN A 56 12.73 46.13 -34.18
C GLN A 56 12.48 44.69 -34.68
N THR A 57 13.09 43.69 -34.06
CA THR A 57 12.99 42.29 -34.53
C THR A 57 11.69 41.64 -34.08
N PHE A 58 11.26 41.86 -32.83
CA PHE A 58 10.14 41.14 -32.21
C PHE A 58 8.88 42.00 -32.04
N HIS A 59 8.93 43.28 -32.44
CA HIS A 59 7.85 44.26 -32.23
C HIS A 59 7.47 44.37 -30.75
N THR A 60 8.50 44.46 -29.91
CA THR A 60 8.39 44.70 -28.46
C THR A 60 8.56 46.19 -28.16
N ASN A 61 8.40 46.56 -26.89
CA ASN A 61 8.51 47.94 -26.42
C ASN A 61 9.34 48.02 -25.12
N PHE A 62 10.56 47.49 -25.17
CA PHE A 62 11.56 47.64 -24.12
C PHE A 62 12.11 49.06 -24.09
N GLU A 63 12.52 49.53 -22.92
CA GLU A 63 13.10 50.87 -22.77
C GLU A 63 14.43 50.99 -23.52
N GLU A 64 14.55 52.02 -24.37
CA GLU A 64 15.77 52.30 -25.14
C GLU A 64 16.53 53.49 -24.56
N MET A 65 17.85 53.51 -24.78
CA MET A 65 18.70 54.61 -24.30
C MET A 65 18.33 55.91 -25.03
N ASP A 66 18.01 56.95 -24.28
CA ASP A 66 17.93 58.30 -24.83
C ASP A 66 19.34 58.90 -24.97
N ALA A 67 19.85 58.91 -26.20
CA ALA A 67 21.16 59.45 -26.53
C ALA A 67 21.35 60.92 -26.13
N TYR A 68 20.28 61.70 -26.03
CA TYR A 68 20.33 63.11 -25.63
C TYR A 68 20.58 63.30 -24.12
N ASN A 69 20.25 62.29 -23.30
CA ASN A 69 20.48 62.29 -21.86
C ASN A 69 21.82 61.66 -21.45
N GLY A 70 22.66 61.34 -22.44
CA GLY A 70 23.98 60.75 -22.23
C GLY A 70 23.98 59.23 -22.15
N ARG A 71 25.18 58.64 -22.16
CA ARG A 71 25.37 57.18 -22.10
C ARG A 71 25.23 56.68 -20.65
N SER A 72 24.07 56.13 -20.33
CA SER A 72 23.76 55.59 -18.99
C SER A 72 23.17 54.18 -19.08
N GLN A 73 23.04 53.49 -17.96
CA GLN A 73 22.38 52.19 -17.94
C GLN A 73 20.87 52.34 -18.17
N THR A 74 20.36 51.73 -19.24
CA THR A 74 18.94 51.74 -19.61
C THR A 74 18.21 50.52 -19.03
N THR A 75 18.57 49.31 -19.46
CA THR A 75 17.94 48.08 -18.95
C THR A 75 18.51 47.76 -17.57
N LYS A 76 17.64 47.75 -16.55
CA LYS A 76 17.95 47.23 -15.21
C LYS A 76 17.19 45.93 -14.96
N GLY A 77 17.92 44.88 -14.62
CA GLY A 77 17.38 43.55 -14.40
C GLY A 77 17.10 42.80 -15.71
N ILE A 78 16.05 41.99 -15.71
CA ILE A 78 15.63 41.17 -16.86
C ILE A 78 14.17 41.46 -17.16
N TRP A 79 13.87 41.74 -18.41
CA TRP A 79 12.54 42.10 -18.90
C TRP A 79 12.03 41.06 -19.88
N ILE A 80 10.72 40.81 -19.87
CA ILE A 80 10.07 39.88 -20.80
C ILE A 80 8.92 40.55 -21.54
N ALA A 81 8.70 40.16 -22.79
CA ALA A 81 7.59 40.62 -23.61
C ALA A 81 7.11 39.52 -24.56
N LYS A 82 5.82 39.54 -24.91
CA LYS A 82 5.26 38.69 -25.96
C LYS A 82 5.61 39.28 -27.32
N CYS A 83 6.15 38.46 -28.21
CA CYS A 83 6.38 38.87 -29.59
C CYS A 83 5.04 38.90 -30.34
N SER A 84 4.73 40.02 -30.99
CA SER A 84 3.54 40.14 -31.84
C SER A 84 3.79 39.44 -33.18
N ASP A 85 2.77 38.86 -33.81
CA ASP A 85 2.83 38.33 -35.18
C ASP A 85 3.98 37.34 -35.47
N ILE A 86 4.27 36.44 -34.53
CA ILE A 86 5.18 35.29 -34.71
C ILE A 86 4.46 34.03 -34.23
N ASP A 87 4.46 33.00 -35.07
CA ASP A 87 4.05 31.62 -34.73
C ASP A 87 5.30 30.73 -34.81
N PRO A 88 5.63 29.93 -33.78
CA PRO A 88 4.89 29.67 -32.53
C PRO A 88 4.95 30.83 -31.52
N PHE A 89 4.19 30.71 -30.42
CA PHE A 89 4.18 31.71 -29.35
C PHE A 89 5.60 32.02 -28.88
N THR A 90 6.08 33.24 -29.09
CA THR A 90 7.46 33.60 -28.76
C THR A 90 7.52 34.62 -27.62
N ILE A 91 8.34 34.33 -26.61
CA ILE A 91 8.67 35.28 -25.54
C ILE A 91 10.06 35.83 -25.80
N ALA A 92 10.16 37.16 -25.88
CA ALA A 92 11.41 37.89 -25.94
C ALA A 92 11.85 38.29 -24.52
N MET A 93 13.13 38.08 -24.21
CA MET A 93 13.74 38.44 -22.94
C MET A 93 14.93 39.39 -23.17
N ASP A 94 14.84 40.61 -22.64
CA ASP A 94 15.92 41.61 -22.68
C ASP A 94 16.69 41.60 -21.36
N PHE A 95 17.98 41.27 -21.45
CA PHE A 95 18.87 41.22 -20.29
C PHE A 95 19.67 42.52 -20.16
N GLU A 96 19.89 42.93 -18.93
CA GLU A 96 20.83 44.01 -18.59
C GLU A 96 22.20 43.77 -19.26
N GLY A 97 22.79 44.84 -19.79
CA GLY A 97 24.05 44.75 -20.49
C GLY A 97 25.23 44.47 -19.57
N THR A 98 26.16 43.65 -20.05
CA THR A 98 27.41 43.33 -19.35
C THR A 98 28.46 44.44 -19.56
N ASP A 99 29.52 44.42 -18.76
CA ASP A 99 30.68 45.30 -18.82
C ASP A 99 30.34 46.77 -18.43
N SER A 100 29.56 46.93 -17.35
CA SER A 100 29.18 48.25 -16.81
C SER A 100 30.26 48.79 -15.88
N ASN A 101 30.51 50.11 -15.90
CA ASN A 101 31.35 50.77 -14.88
C ASN A 101 30.53 51.22 -13.66
N GLN A 102 29.23 50.93 -13.61
CA GLN A 102 28.27 51.58 -12.70
C GLN A 102 27.93 50.75 -11.44
N ARG A 103 28.23 49.44 -11.41
CA ARG A 103 27.91 48.55 -10.28
C ARG A 103 29.11 48.11 -9.40
N GLY A 104 30.36 48.37 -9.78
CA GLY A 104 31.54 48.04 -8.95
C GLY A 104 31.90 46.54 -8.95
N GLU A 105 32.53 46.00 -7.89
CA GLU A 105 32.97 44.59 -7.83
C GLU A 105 31.81 43.56 -7.87
N ASP A 106 30.61 43.95 -7.43
CA ASP A 106 29.37 43.13 -7.49
C ASP A 106 28.82 42.94 -8.91
N ASP A 107 29.34 43.67 -9.91
CA ASP A 107 28.86 43.62 -11.29
C ASP A 107 29.11 42.24 -11.94
N THR A 108 30.27 41.64 -11.66
CA THR A 108 30.63 40.34 -12.23
C THR A 108 29.74 39.19 -11.78
N ALA A 109 29.15 39.28 -10.58
CA ALA A 109 28.26 38.24 -10.06
C ALA A 109 26.90 38.29 -10.76
N PHE A 110 26.30 39.48 -10.85
CA PHE A 110 25.00 39.65 -11.51
C PHE A 110 25.06 39.33 -13.01
N GLU A 111 26.14 39.74 -13.70
CA GLU A 111 26.36 39.41 -15.11
C GLU A 111 26.46 37.90 -15.37
N LYS A 112 27.18 37.18 -14.51
CA LYS A 112 27.27 35.72 -14.59
C LYS A 112 25.90 35.09 -14.31
N GLN A 113 25.22 35.51 -13.26
CA GLN A 113 23.90 35.00 -12.88
C GLN A 113 22.86 35.21 -13.99
N SER A 114 22.81 36.42 -14.56
CA SER A 114 21.87 36.77 -15.62
C SER A 114 22.16 36.01 -16.91
N THR A 115 23.43 35.86 -17.28
CA THR A 115 23.81 35.06 -18.46
C THR A 115 23.49 33.58 -18.29
N LEU A 116 23.75 33.01 -17.11
CA LEU A 116 23.39 31.63 -16.80
C LEU A 116 21.89 31.40 -16.80
N PHE A 117 21.13 32.38 -16.30
CA PHE A 117 19.68 32.33 -16.35
C PHE A 117 19.18 32.35 -17.80
N ALA A 118 19.72 33.23 -18.66
CA ALA A 118 19.41 33.28 -20.08
C ALA A 118 19.63 31.91 -20.74
N LEU A 119 20.76 31.27 -20.47
CA LEU A 119 21.10 29.97 -21.04
C LEU A 119 20.26 28.83 -20.47
N ALA A 120 19.90 28.87 -19.20
CA ALA A 120 19.08 27.83 -18.59
C ALA A 120 17.64 27.85 -19.12
N ILE A 121 17.13 29.04 -19.43
CA ILE A 121 15.72 29.25 -19.74
C ILE A 121 15.42 29.42 -21.24
N ALA A 122 16.31 30.03 -22.02
CA ALA A 122 16.04 30.35 -23.41
C ALA A 122 16.36 29.20 -24.38
N ASP A 123 15.60 29.10 -25.46
CA ASP A 123 15.86 28.18 -26.56
C ASP A 123 16.85 28.77 -27.58
N VAL A 124 16.73 30.10 -27.78
CA VAL A 124 17.64 30.88 -28.61
C VAL A 124 18.26 32.00 -27.78
N VAL A 125 19.59 32.07 -27.78
CA VAL A 125 20.34 33.16 -27.15
C VAL A 125 20.98 34.01 -28.25
N LEU A 126 20.48 35.24 -28.40
CA LEU A 126 21.03 36.28 -29.24
C LEU A 126 22.25 36.89 -28.55
N ILE A 127 23.41 36.82 -29.19
CA ILE A 127 24.64 37.42 -28.68
C ILE A 127 24.92 38.66 -29.53
N ASN A 128 24.55 39.83 -29.02
CA ASN A 128 24.69 41.10 -29.71
C ASN A 128 26.08 41.68 -29.47
N MET A 129 26.89 41.77 -30.53
CA MET A 129 28.29 42.20 -30.46
C MET A 129 28.64 43.14 -31.61
N TRP A 130 29.59 44.07 -31.40
CA TRP A 130 30.05 44.94 -32.49
C TRP A 130 31.06 44.20 -33.35
N TYR A 131 31.06 44.44 -34.67
CA TYR A 131 32.01 43.77 -35.57
C TYR A 131 33.49 44.01 -35.18
N LYS A 132 33.80 45.19 -34.62
CA LYS A 132 35.15 45.58 -34.17
C LYS A 132 35.62 44.82 -32.92
N ASP A 133 34.69 44.21 -32.19
CA ASP A 133 34.99 43.45 -30.98
C ASP A 133 35.49 42.05 -31.33
N ILE A 134 35.24 41.57 -32.56
CA ILE A 134 35.71 40.26 -33.04
C ILE A 134 37.25 40.26 -33.05
N GLY A 135 37.84 39.32 -32.31
CA GLY A 135 39.30 39.15 -32.19
C GLY A 135 39.93 39.85 -30.97
N LEU A 136 39.15 40.61 -30.18
CA LEU A 136 39.63 41.21 -28.93
C LEU A 136 39.41 40.24 -27.74
N GLU A 137 40.40 40.09 -26.86
CA GLU A 137 40.32 39.13 -25.73
C GLU A 137 39.19 39.45 -24.74
N ASN A 138 38.98 40.73 -24.40
CA ASN A 138 37.99 41.14 -23.39
C ASN A 138 36.69 41.69 -23.99
N ALA A 139 36.75 42.40 -25.12
CA ALA A 139 35.57 43.04 -25.72
C ALA A 139 34.65 42.07 -26.48
N ALA A 140 35.14 40.89 -26.90
CA ALA A 140 34.36 39.90 -27.64
C ALA A 140 33.47 39.00 -26.75
N SER A 141 33.25 39.38 -25.47
CA SER A 141 32.52 38.55 -24.49
C SER A 141 33.15 37.17 -24.24
N ARG A 142 34.46 36.97 -24.48
CA ARG A 142 35.13 35.67 -24.25
C ARG A 142 35.08 35.21 -22.79
N PRO A 143 35.31 36.07 -21.78
CA PRO A 143 35.21 35.65 -20.37
C PRO A 143 33.80 35.17 -20.01
N LEU A 144 32.80 35.83 -20.58
CA LEU A 144 31.40 35.45 -20.46
C LEU A 144 31.16 34.07 -21.11
N LEU A 145 31.53 33.90 -22.38
CA LEU A 145 31.40 32.64 -23.12
C LEU A 145 32.16 31.47 -22.46
N LYS A 146 33.35 31.73 -21.91
CA LYS A 146 34.12 30.73 -21.17
C LYS A 146 33.39 30.27 -19.91
N THR A 147 32.85 31.21 -19.14
CA THR A 147 32.05 30.90 -17.94
C THR A 147 30.81 30.10 -18.34
N VAL A 148 30.11 30.56 -19.39
CA VAL A 148 28.94 29.91 -19.97
C VAL A 148 29.23 28.47 -20.37
N PHE A 149 30.27 28.22 -21.16
CA PHE A 149 30.62 26.88 -21.61
C PHE A 149 31.08 25.98 -20.46
N GLN A 150 31.76 26.53 -19.45
CA GLN A 150 32.11 25.80 -18.25
C GLN A 150 30.89 25.33 -17.47
N VAL A 151 29.89 26.19 -17.30
CA VAL A 151 28.65 25.82 -16.63
C VAL A 151 27.83 24.85 -17.49
N MET A 152 27.76 25.08 -18.80
CA MET A 152 27.01 24.24 -19.74
C MET A 152 27.56 22.82 -19.84
N LYS A 153 28.89 22.64 -19.95
CA LYS A 153 29.54 21.32 -19.94
C LYS A 153 29.31 20.54 -18.63
N ARG A 154 29.09 21.24 -17.51
CA ARG A 154 28.99 20.64 -16.17
C ARG A 154 27.56 20.36 -15.71
N LEU A 155 26.61 21.21 -16.08
CA LEU A 155 25.24 21.18 -15.53
C LEU A 155 24.17 20.64 -16.49
N PHE A 156 24.39 20.69 -17.80
CA PHE A 156 23.34 20.39 -18.78
C PHE A 156 23.78 19.24 -19.70
N LYS A 157 22.85 18.33 -20.03
CA LYS A 157 23.04 17.39 -21.16
C LYS A 157 23.32 18.16 -22.46
N PRO A 158 23.89 17.50 -23.49
CA PRO A 158 23.86 18.02 -24.85
C PRO A 158 22.40 18.22 -25.29
N ARG A 159 21.91 19.45 -25.11
CA ARG A 159 20.64 19.93 -25.65
C ARG A 159 21.01 21.01 -26.61
N LYS A 160 20.79 20.78 -27.91
CA LYS A 160 21.11 21.74 -28.97
C LYS A 160 20.32 23.04 -28.79
N LYS A 161 20.91 23.99 -28.07
CA LYS A 161 20.44 25.37 -27.98
C LYS A 161 21.00 26.18 -29.13
N THR A 162 20.27 27.19 -29.59
CA THR A 162 20.78 28.03 -30.68
C THR A 162 21.46 29.27 -30.12
N LEU A 163 22.75 29.42 -30.39
CA LEU A 163 23.51 30.64 -30.16
C LEU A 163 23.55 31.43 -31.47
N LEU A 164 22.81 32.54 -31.52
CA LEU A 164 22.72 33.39 -32.69
C LEU A 164 23.50 34.68 -32.46
N PHE A 165 24.71 34.75 -33.02
CA PHE A 165 25.56 35.92 -32.94
C PHE A 165 25.07 36.98 -33.93
N VAL A 166 24.75 38.16 -33.42
CA VAL A 166 24.32 39.31 -34.21
C VAL A 166 25.44 40.35 -34.22
N LEU A 167 26.13 40.43 -35.36
CA LEU A 167 27.23 41.37 -35.57
C LEU A 167 26.69 42.73 -35.98
N ARG A 168 26.92 43.74 -35.14
CA ARG A 168 26.47 45.11 -35.35
C ARG A 168 27.50 45.93 -36.13
N ASP A 169 26.99 46.89 -36.89
CA ASP A 169 27.75 47.90 -37.65
C ASP A 169 28.74 47.31 -38.64
N HIS A 170 28.32 46.24 -39.30
CA HIS A 170 29.15 45.53 -40.26
C HIS A 170 29.68 46.47 -41.36
N SER A 171 31.01 46.45 -41.56
CA SER A 171 31.72 47.37 -42.46
C SER A 171 32.23 46.67 -43.73
N LYS A 172 33.45 46.96 -44.19
CA LYS A 172 34.02 46.47 -45.46
C LYS A 172 34.47 45.01 -45.43
N THR A 173 34.71 44.45 -44.25
CA THR A 173 35.21 43.08 -44.10
C THR A 173 34.12 42.09 -44.50
N PRO A 174 34.32 41.18 -45.45
CA PRO A 174 33.30 40.22 -45.83
C PRO A 174 32.87 39.35 -44.65
N LEU A 175 31.56 39.14 -44.51
CA LEU A 175 30.94 38.36 -43.44
C LEU A 175 31.53 36.94 -43.30
N GLU A 176 31.91 36.30 -44.41
CA GLU A 176 32.46 34.93 -44.39
C GLU A 176 33.79 34.82 -43.61
N TYR A 177 34.65 35.84 -43.68
CA TYR A 177 35.88 35.86 -42.87
C TYR A 177 35.58 36.10 -41.40
N LEU A 178 34.63 36.98 -41.07
CA LEU A 178 34.22 37.24 -39.69
C LEU A 178 33.55 36.02 -39.06
N LYS A 179 32.70 35.31 -39.80
CA LYS A 179 32.07 34.05 -39.40
C LYS A 179 33.13 33.01 -39.07
N THR A 180 34.09 32.82 -39.97
CA THR A 180 35.17 31.84 -39.79
C THR A 180 36.00 32.16 -38.55
N ALA A 181 36.43 33.42 -38.39
CA ALA A 181 37.20 33.85 -37.24
C ALA A 181 36.44 33.66 -35.92
N LEU A 182 35.15 34.03 -35.87
CA LEU A 182 34.33 33.88 -34.67
C LEU A 182 34.07 32.41 -34.33
N LEU A 183 33.80 31.56 -35.32
CA LEU A 183 33.62 30.12 -35.10
C LEU A 183 34.89 29.46 -34.56
N GLU A 184 36.05 29.75 -35.14
CA GLU A 184 37.34 29.28 -34.62
C GLU A 184 37.56 29.73 -33.17
N ASP A 185 37.14 30.95 -32.86
CA ASP A 185 37.29 31.52 -31.54
C ASP A 185 36.42 30.82 -30.49
N ILE A 186 35.16 30.56 -30.84
CA ILE A 186 34.20 29.84 -30.01
C ILE A 186 34.69 28.41 -29.75
N GLU A 187 35.17 27.72 -30.79
CA GLU A 187 35.73 26.37 -30.67
C GLU A 187 36.98 26.35 -29.78
N LYS A 188 37.87 27.35 -29.89
CA LYS A 188 39.02 27.51 -28.99
C LYS A 188 38.58 27.72 -27.53
N ILE A 189 37.56 28.53 -27.30
CA ILE A 189 37.02 28.75 -25.94
C ILE A 189 36.41 27.44 -25.41
N TRP A 190 35.65 26.70 -26.24
CA TRP A 190 35.08 25.42 -25.87
C TRP A 190 36.16 24.39 -25.50
N ALA A 191 37.23 24.30 -26.28
CA ALA A 191 38.36 23.39 -26.00
C ALA A 191 39.14 23.77 -24.74
N ALA A 192 39.26 25.07 -24.43
CA ALA A 192 40.00 25.57 -23.27
C ALA A 192 39.26 25.40 -21.92
N VAL A 193 37.97 25.04 -21.94
CA VAL A 193 37.18 24.80 -20.72
C VAL A 193 37.45 23.38 -20.20
N ALA A 194 37.97 23.29 -18.98
CA ALA A 194 38.32 22.05 -18.30
C ALA A 194 37.14 21.06 -18.24
N GLU A 195 37.42 19.81 -18.63
CA GLU A 195 36.44 18.73 -18.64
C GLU A 195 36.13 18.26 -17.21
N PRO A 196 34.87 17.95 -16.87
CA PRO A 196 34.58 17.17 -15.67
C PRO A 196 35.08 15.73 -15.86
N GLU A 197 35.62 15.12 -14.80
CA GLU A 197 36.30 13.80 -14.80
C GLU A 197 35.47 12.62 -15.37
N THR A 198 34.19 12.84 -15.66
CA THR A 198 33.19 11.81 -15.99
C THR A 198 32.60 11.88 -17.40
N LEU A 199 32.99 12.83 -18.28
CA LEU A 199 32.44 12.94 -19.65
C LEU A 199 33.50 12.65 -20.73
N CYS A 200 33.14 11.89 -21.76
CA CYS A 200 33.89 11.87 -23.03
C CYS A 200 33.73 13.22 -23.75
N SER A 201 34.80 13.67 -24.42
CA SER A 201 34.89 14.95 -25.11
C SER A 201 33.83 15.10 -26.22
N ALA A 202 32.70 15.70 -25.89
CA ALA A 202 31.62 15.99 -26.83
C ALA A 202 31.89 17.33 -27.56
N PRO A 203 31.79 17.37 -28.90
CA PRO A 203 32.02 18.57 -29.69
C PRO A 203 30.95 19.64 -29.44
N LEU A 204 31.30 20.91 -29.65
CA LEU A 204 30.40 22.06 -29.46
C LEU A 204 29.03 21.86 -30.17
N LYS A 205 29.05 21.24 -31.36
CA LYS A 205 27.87 20.97 -32.20
C LYS A 205 26.84 20.02 -31.58
N GLU A 206 27.21 19.25 -30.56
CA GLU A 206 26.25 18.44 -29.80
C GLU A 206 25.46 19.27 -28.78
N PHE A 207 26.02 20.40 -28.32
CA PHE A 207 25.39 21.29 -27.34
C PHE A 207 24.75 22.52 -27.97
N PHE A 208 25.30 23.02 -29.07
CA PHE A 208 24.84 24.27 -29.66
C PHE A 208 24.71 24.20 -31.17
N ASN A 209 23.64 24.80 -31.68
CA ASN A 209 23.59 25.29 -33.04
C ASN A 209 24.13 26.72 -33.06
N VAL A 210 25.22 26.97 -33.77
CA VAL A 210 25.85 28.29 -33.82
C VAL A 210 25.50 28.96 -35.15
N GLU A 211 24.79 30.07 -35.05
CA GLU A 211 24.32 30.86 -36.18
C GLU A 211 24.92 32.26 -36.10
N ILE A 212 25.28 32.84 -37.24
CA ILE A 212 25.91 34.17 -37.28
C ILE A 212 25.23 35.01 -38.36
N THR A 213 24.74 36.17 -37.95
CA THR A 213 24.16 37.18 -38.84
C THR A 213 24.87 38.52 -38.63
N ALA A 214 24.88 39.36 -39.65
CA ALA A 214 25.38 40.72 -39.55
C ALA A 214 24.27 41.70 -39.87
N LEU A 215 24.29 42.86 -39.22
CA LEU A 215 23.40 43.97 -39.45
C LEU A 215 24.22 45.21 -39.83
N PRO A 216 23.75 46.03 -40.78
CA PRO A 216 24.42 47.25 -41.19
C PRO A 216 24.30 48.32 -40.08
N HIS A 217 25.01 49.42 -40.26
CA HIS A 217 24.99 50.51 -39.28
C HIS A 217 23.60 51.14 -39.18
N TYR A 218 23.06 51.21 -37.96
CA TYR A 218 21.70 51.71 -37.73
C TYR A 218 21.52 53.17 -38.19
N GLU A 219 22.38 54.08 -37.72
CA GLU A 219 22.23 55.52 -38.02
C GLU A 219 22.54 55.90 -39.48
N PHE A 220 23.54 55.27 -40.10
CA PHE A 220 23.97 55.62 -41.47
C PHE A 220 23.26 54.81 -42.57
N GLN A 221 22.67 53.67 -42.23
CA GLN A 221 22.06 52.74 -43.20
C GLN A 221 20.73 52.17 -42.67
N GLU A 222 19.90 53.03 -42.09
CA GLU A 222 18.65 52.65 -41.40
C GLU A 222 17.72 51.77 -42.25
N GLU A 223 17.48 52.13 -43.52
CA GLU A 223 16.61 51.35 -44.41
C GLU A 223 17.13 49.92 -44.63
N LYS A 224 18.45 49.77 -44.86
CA LYS A 224 19.08 48.44 -45.01
C LYS A 224 19.07 47.67 -43.70
N PHE A 225 19.18 48.37 -42.56
CA PHE A 225 19.08 47.76 -41.25
C PHE A 225 17.69 47.18 -41.04
N LYS A 226 16.63 47.96 -41.30
CA LYS A 226 15.24 47.51 -41.20
C LYS A 226 14.96 46.33 -42.13
N GLU A 227 15.47 46.36 -43.36
CA GLU A 227 15.37 45.24 -44.30
C GLU A 227 16.00 43.96 -43.76
N GLN A 228 17.24 44.03 -43.24
CA GLN A 228 17.92 42.86 -42.70
C GLN A 228 17.32 42.38 -41.37
N VAL A 229 16.81 43.29 -40.53
CA VAL A 229 16.07 42.92 -39.33
C VAL A 229 14.76 42.22 -39.70
N ALA A 230 14.07 42.66 -40.75
CA ALA A 230 12.89 41.95 -41.25
C ALA A 230 13.25 40.53 -41.73
N GLN A 231 14.39 40.35 -42.42
CA GLN A 231 14.89 39.03 -42.81
C GLN A 231 15.25 38.16 -41.58
N LEU A 232 15.89 38.75 -40.57
CA LEU A 232 16.21 38.07 -39.30
C LEU A 232 14.94 37.59 -38.60
N ARG A 233 13.92 38.44 -38.53
CA ARG A 233 12.61 38.13 -37.94
C ARG A 233 11.94 36.94 -38.61
N GLN A 234 12.04 36.81 -39.94
CA GLN A 234 11.47 35.65 -40.66
C GLN A 234 12.05 34.31 -40.19
N ARG A 235 13.27 34.27 -39.65
CA ARG A 235 13.88 33.03 -39.12
C ARG A 235 13.21 32.54 -37.83
N PHE A 236 12.50 33.41 -37.12
CA PHE A 236 11.79 33.06 -35.89
C PHE A 236 10.36 32.56 -36.15
N VAL A 237 9.80 32.90 -37.31
CA VAL A 237 8.55 32.31 -37.80
C VAL A 237 8.79 30.84 -38.11
N HIS A 238 7.91 29.97 -37.63
CA HIS A 238 8.03 28.52 -37.73
C HIS A 238 9.35 27.97 -37.15
N SER A 239 9.93 28.66 -36.16
CA SER A 239 11.24 28.30 -35.58
C SER A 239 11.30 26.91 -34.97
N ILE A 240 10.17 26.35 -34.52
CA ILE A 240 10.08 25.03 -33.88
C ILE A 240 9.94 23.87 -34.88
N TYR A 241 9.73 24.14 -36.16
CA TYR A 241 9.63 23.09 -37.18
C TYR A 241 11.03 22.52 -37.50
N PRO A 242 11.13 21.27 -38.00
CA PRO A 242 12.41 20.66 -38.35
C PRO A 242 13.22 21.55 -39.30
N GLY A 243 14.47 21.84 -38.95
CA GLY A 243 15.34 22.76 -39.69
C GLY A 243 15.21 24.25 -39.33
N GLY A 244 14.26 24.61 -38.46
CA GLY A 244 14.16 25.95 -37.85
C GLY A 244 15.14 26.17 -36.70
N LEU A 245 15.24 27.41 -36.20
CA LEU A 245 16.18 27.81 -35.13
C LEU A 245 16.00 27.01 -33.82
N VAL A 246 14.84 26.40 -33.60
CA VAL A 246 14.47 25.66 -32.39
C VAL A 246 13.99 24.25 -32.77
N GLY A 247 14.21 23.81 -34.02
CA GLY A 247 13.70 22.55 -34.55
C GLY A 247 14.35 21.29 -33.95
N ASP A 248 15.57 21.42 -33.44
CA ASP A 248 16.34 20.33 -32.80
C ASP A 248 16.01 20.17 -31.30
N ARG A 249 15.00 20.89 -30.79
CA ARG A 249 14.61 20.85 -29.37
C ARG A 249 14.16 19.45 -28.96
N GLN A 250 14.75 18.92 -27.88
CA GLN A 250 14.33 17.69 -27.22
C GLN A 250 13.82 18.02 -25.82
N GLU A 251 12.80 17.30 -25.35
CA GLU A 251 12.25 17.43 -23.98
C GLU A 251 11.66 18.84 -23.69
N VAL A 252 10.70 19.28 -24.50
CA VAL A 252 9.98 20.55 -24.30
C VAL A 252 8.88 20.35 -23.27
N GLU A 253 8.87 21.16 -22.23
CA GLU A 253 7.85 21.15 -21.18
C GLU A 253 6.62 21.97 -21.61
N PRO A 254 5.43 21.71 -21.05
CA PRO A 254 4.27 22.57 -21.26
C PRO A 254 4.49 24.01 -20.78
N ALA A 255 3.99 24.98 -21.54
CA ALA A 255 4.04 26.41 -21.23
C ALA A 255 3.53 26.76 -19.82
N SER A 256 2.60 25.97 -19.27
CA SER A 256 2.07 26.14 -17.91
C SER A 256 3.11 25.96 -16.79
N VAL A 257 4.18 25.19 -17.05
CA VAL A 257 5.23 24.88 -16.06
C VAL A 257 6.31 25.95 -16.02
N PHE A 258 6.42 26.77 -17.08
CA PHE A 258 7.46 27.78 -17.22
C PHE A 258 7.59 28.74 -16.03
N PRO A 259 6.52 29.29 -15.42
CA PRO A 259 6.67 30.26 -14.34
C PRO A 259 7.36 29.69 -13.10
N LEU A 260 6.96 28.47 -12.71
CA LEU A 260 7.56 27.75 -11.58
C LEU A 260 9.03 27.48 -11.87
N ARG A 261 9.33 26.95 -13.05
CA ARG A 261 10.71 26.68 -13.49
C ARG A 261 11.57 27.94 -13.51
N ALA A 262 11.04 29.05 -14.01
CA ALA A 262 11.76 30.32 -14.10
C ALA A 262 12.12 30.85 -12.70
N GLU A 263 11.17 30.81 -11.77
CA GLU A 263 11.35 31.23 -10.38
C GLU A 263 12.38 30.36 -9.68
N GLU A 264 12.24 29.03 -9.78
CA GLU A 264 13.15 28.07 -9.17
C GLU A 264 14.57 28.28 -9.68
N ILE A 265 14.79 28.24 -11.00
CA ILE A 265 16.12 28.42 -11.60
C ILE A 265 16.75 29.74 -11.13
N TRP A 266 15.97 30.83 -11.08
CA TRP A 266 16.52 32.11 -10.63
C TRP A 266 16.86 32.14 -9.14
N LYS A 267 15.98 31.64 -8.27
CA LYS A 267 16.22 31.54 -6.83
C LYS A 267 17.52 30.79 -6.54
N ILE A 268 17.73 29.70 -7.28
CA ILE A 268 18.89 28.84 -7.18
C ILE A 268 20.17 29.57 -7.62
N ILE A 269 20.12 30.25 -8.76
CA ILE A 269 21.24 31.03 -9.28
C ILE A 269 21.60 32.17 -8.32
N LYS A 270 20.59 32.80 -7.69
CA LYS A 270 20.76 33.92 -6.76
C LYS A 270 21.35 33.49 -5.42
N ASP A 271 20.90 32.36 -4.86
CA ASP A 271 21.32 31.88 -3.55
C ASP A 271 22.76 31.30 -3.56
N ASN A 272 23.28 30.93 -4.74
CA ASN A 272 24.66 30.49 -4.91
C ASN A 272 25.63 31.68 -5.03
N LYS A 273 26.08 32.22 -3.89
CA LYS A 273 27.05 33.34 -3.83
C LYS A 273 28.39 33.05 -4.49
N ASP A 274 28.85 31.80 -4.45
CA ASP A 274 30.14 31.36 -5.01
C ASP A 274 30.02 30.65 -6.37
N LEU A 275 28.80 30.51 -6.93
CA LEU A 275 28.54 29.66 -8.09
C LEU A 275 29.09 28.23 -7.87
N ASP A 276 28.80 27.63 -6.71
CA ASP A 276 29.27 26.28 -6.37
C ASP A 276 28.46 25.23 -7.16
N LEU A 277 28.94 24.97 -8.37
CA LEU A 277 28.38 24.08 -9.38
C LEU A 277 27.95 22.68 -8.86
N PRO A 278 28.61 22.05 -7.88
CA PRO A 278 28.15 20.79 -7.29
C PRO A 278 26.80 20.91 -6.56
N ALA A 279 26.53 22.01 -5.85
CA ALA A 279 25.26 22.20 -5.13
C ALA A 279 24.09 22.41 -6.10
N VAL A 280 24.32 23.17 -7.18
CA VAL A 280 23.35 23.33 -8.27
C VAL A 280 23.10 22.00 -9.00
N LYS A 281 24.15 21.17 -9.19
CA LYS A 281 24.04 19.84 -9.81
C LYS A 281 23.19 18.87 -9.00
N VAL A 282 23.45 18.75 -7.70
CA VAL A 282 22.66 17.92 -6.76
C VAL A 282 21.20 18.36 -6.77
N MET A 283 20.96 19.67 -6.84
CA MET A 283 19.62 20.21 -6.76
C MET A 283 18.82 20.09 -8.07
N VAL A 284 19.43 20.31 -9.25
CA VAL A 284 18.78 20.01 -10.55
C VAL A 284 18.50 18.50 -10.66
N ALA A 285 19.43 17.67 -10.18
CA ALA A 285 19.21 16.24 -10.07
C ALA A 285 17.98 15.92 -9.18
N THR A 286 17.77 16.63 -8.07
CA THR A 286 16.64 16.36 -7.17
C THR A 286 15.30 16.59 -7.86
N VAL A 287 15.12 17.76 -8.49
CA VAL A 287 13.86 18.09 -9.17
C VAL A 287 13.61 17.14 -10.33
N ARG A 288 14.63 16.88 -11.16
CA ARG A 288 14.47 16.01 -12.33
C ARG A 288 14.27 14.54 -11.97
N CYS A 289 15.01 14.02 -10.98
CA CYS A 289 14.82 12.66 -10.49
C CYS A 289 13.44 12.47 -9.86
N GLU A 290 12.84 13.52 -9.30
CA GLU A 290 11.48 13.50 -8.75
C GLU A 290 10.43 13.51 -9.85
N GLU A 291 10.55 14.40 -10.85
CA GLU A 291 9.64 14.44 -12.00
C GLU A 291 9.59 13.09 -12.74
N ILE A 292 10.76 12.51 -13.02
CA ILE A 292 10.87 11.20 -13.70
C ILE A 292 10.25 10.12 -12.80
N ALA A 293 10.52 10.13 -11.49
CA ALA A 293 9.93 9.16 -10.57
C ALA A 293 8.39 9.26 -10.57
N ASP A 294 7.84 10.46 -10.49
CA ASP A 294 6.39 10.69 -10.50
C ASP A 294 5.74 10.29 -11.83
N GLU A 295 6.42 10.52 -12.95
CA GLU A 295 5.99 10.04 -14.27
C GLU A 295 5.94 8.51 -14.30
N LYS A 296 7.02 7.82 -13.89
CA LYS A 296 7.06 6.35 -13.85
C LYS A 296 6.03 5.76 -12.91
N LEU A 297 5.78 6.39 -11.76
CA LEU A 297 4.74 5.97 -10.83
C LEU A 297 3.33 6.10 -11.44
N LYS A 298 3.08 7.19 -12.17
CA LYS A 298 1.81 7.36 -12.91
C LYS A 298 1.65 6.29 -13.97
N CYS A 299 2.68 6.06 -14.80
CA CYS A 299 2.65 4.99 -15.81
C CYS A 299 2.36 3.63 -15.18
N PHE A 300 3.07 3.28 -14.10
CA PHE A 300 2.82 2.05 -13.34
C PHE A 300 1.38 1.93 -12.84
N THR A 301 0.80 3.02 -12.33
CA THR A 301 -0.57 3.02 -11.81
C THR A 301 -1.61 2.73 -12.89
N TYR A 302 -1.31 3.07 -14.14
CA TYR A 302 -2.17 2.84 -15.31
C TYR A 302 -1.68 1.71 -16.23
N ASP A 303 -0.70 0.91 -15.79
CA ASP A 303 -0.20 -0.22 -16.55
C ASP A 303 -1.30 -1.27 -16.75
N GLU A 304 -1.49 -1.72 -17.99
CA GLU A 304 -2.61 -2.62 -18.33
C GLU A 304 -2.48 -3.99 -17.65
N ASP A 305 -1.26 -4.52 -17.53
CA ASP A 305 -1.04 -5.86 -16.97
C ASP A 305 -1.20 -5.81 -15.45
N TRP A 306 -0.73 -4.74 -14.81
CA TRP A 306 -1.01 -4.46 -13.40
C TRP A 306 -2.52 -4.33 -13.13
N LEU A 307 -3.25 -3.55 -13.93
CA LEU A 307 -4.69 -3.35 -13.73
C LEU A 307 -5.48 -4.66 -13.89
N LYS A 308 -5.16 -5.49 -14.90
CA LYS A 308 -5.76 -6.82 -15.07
C LYS A 308 -5.53 -7.73 -13.87
N MET A 309 -4.31 -7.72 -13.30
CA MET A 309 -4.02 -8.49 -12.09
C MET A 309 -4.78 -7.96 -10.88
N LYS A 310 -4.83 -6.63 -10.71
CA LYS A 310 -5.54 -5.99 -9.61
C LYS A 310 -7.03 -6.34 -9.62
N GLU A 311 -7.65 -6.39 -10.80
CA GLU A 311 -9.03 -6.85 -10.97
C GLU A 311 -9.17 -8.35 -10.69
N ALA A 312 -8.30 -9.19 -11.26
CA ALA A 312 -8.34 -10.64 -11.07
C ALA A 312 -8.21 -11.07 -9.60
N VAL A 313 -7.41 -10.34 -8.80
CA VAL A 313 -7.27 -10.59 -7.36
C VAL A 313 -8.57 -10.40 -6.58
N GLN A 314 -9.52 -9.59 -7.08
CA GLN A 314 -10.83 -9.43 -6.43
C GLN A 314 -11.70 -10.69 -6.54
N ASP A 315 -11.51 -11.48 -7.60
CA ASP A 315 -12.27 -12.70 -7.85
C ASP A 315 -11.67 -13.93 -7.15
N GLY A 316 -10.38 -13.88 -6.83
CA GLY A 316 -9.70 -14.97 -6.11
C GLY A 316 -8.18 -14.91 -6.19
N PRO A 317 -7.49 -15.99 -5.74
CA PRO A 317 -6.05 -16.02 -5.77
C PRO A 317 -5.50 -16.12 -7.20
N VAL A 318 -4.54 -15.26 -7.52
CA VAL A 318 -3.89 -15.19 -8.83
C VAL A 318 -2.51 -15.83 -8.76
N SER A 319 -2.26 -16.81 -9.61
CA SER A 319 -0.95 -17.48 -9.69
C SER A 319 0.06 -16.62 -10.47
N GLY A 320 1.32 -16.64 -10.02
CA GLY A 320 2.42 -15.85 -10.58
C GLY A 320 2.38 -14.38 -10.15
N PHE A 321 1.54 -14.00 -9.18
CA PHE A 321 1.32 -12.61 -8.80
C PHE A 321 2.63 -11.89 -8.41
N GLY A 322 3.41 -12.49 -7.51
CA GLY A 322 4.64 -11.89 -7.00
C GLY A 322 5.68 -11.69 -8.10
N GLY A 323 5.89 -12.71 -8.93
CA GLY A 323 6.81 -12.65 -10.07
C GLY A 323 6.39 -11.63 -11.13
N ALA A 324 5.10 -11.57 -11.46
CA ALA A 324 4.58 -10.65 -12.46
C ALA A 324 4.66 -9.19 -12.00
N VAL A 325 4.23 -8.89 -10.76
CA VAL A 325 4.38 -7.55 -10.17
C VAL A 325 5.86 -7.17 -10.06
N SER A 326 6.73 -8.10 -9.64
CA SER A 326 8.17 -7.84 -9.56
C SER A 326 8.76 -7.49 -10.92
N SER A 327 8.32 -8.15 -12.00
CA SER A 327 8.74 -7.86 -13.37
C SER A 327 8.28 -6.49 -13.85
N ILE A 328 7.03 -6.10 -13.55
CA ILE A 328 6.49 -4.78 -13.91
C ILE A 328 7.25 -3.68 -13.14
N LEU A 329 7.44 -3.86 -11.82
CA LEU A 329 8.22 -2.94 -11.00
C LEU A 329 9.65 -2.79 -11.52
N GLU A 330 10.31 -3.90 -11.86
CA GLU A 330 11.68 -3.87 -12.40
C GLU A 330 11.76 -3.14 -13.74
N THR A 331 10.73 -3.25 -14.58
CA THR A 331 10.65 -2.53 -15.86
C THR A 331 10.67 -1.02 -15.62
N TYR A 332 9.79 -0.51 -14.76
CA TYR A 332 9.73 0.93 -14.47
C TYR A 332 10.94 1.44 -13.68
N LEU A 333 11.49 0.64 -12.77
CA LEU A 333 12.73 0.98 -12.06
C LEU A 333 13.93 1.01 -13.02
N SER A 334 14.01 0.09 -13.98
CA SER A 334 15.07 0.07 -14.99
C SER A 334 14.95 1.24 -15.96
N GLU A 335 13.73 1.62 -16.35
CA GLU A 335 13.49 2.82 -17.15
C GLU A 335 13.91 4.08 -16.39
N TYR A 336 13.54 4.19 -15.12
CA TYR A 336 13.99 5.25 -14.23
C TYR A 336 15.52 5.29 -14.17
N ASP A 337 16.18 4.16 -13.88
CA ASP A 337 17.64 4.06 -13.76
C ASP A 337 18.36 4.50 -15.04
N ARG A 338 17.82 4.13 -16.22
CA ARG A 338 18.33 4.58 -17.52
C ARG A 338 18.18 6.08 -17.70
N GLU A 339 17.05 6.63 -17.29
CA GLU A 339 16.73 8.05 -17.42
C GLU A 339 17.43 8.93 -16.39
N VAL A 340 17.91 8.41 -15.26
CA VAL A 340 18.61 9.21 -14.23
C VAL A 340 20.11 8.97 -14.14
N VAL A 341 20.68 8.13 -15.01
CA VAL A 341 22.07 7.63 -14.92
C VAL A 341 23.15 8.72 -14.79
N TYR A 342 22.89 9.91 -15.34
CA TYR A 342 23.80 11.06 -15.39
C TYR A 342 23.61 12.07 -14.24
N PHE A 343 22.61 11.86 -13.39
CA PHE A 343 22.38 12.67 -12.21
C PHE A 343 23.23 12.20 -11.02
N ASP A 344 23.25 13.01 -9.97
CA ASP A 344 23.96 12.70 -8.74
C ASP A 344 23.54 11.34 -8.16
N GLN A 345 24.51 10.54 -7.73
CA GLN A 345 24.30 9.17 -7.31
C GLN A 345 23.49 9.07 -6.00
N GLU A 346 23.69 9.99 -5.06
CA GLU A 346 22.95 9.97 -3.79
C GLU A 346 21.49 10.36 -4.03
N VAL A 347 21.28 11.41 -4.82
CA VAL A 347 19.95 11.91 -5.17
C VAL A 347 19.14 10.88 -5.94
N ARG A 348 19.70 10.28 -6.99
CA ARG A 348 18.99 9.28 -7.79
C ARG A 348 18.66 8.03 -6.97
N ASN A 349 19.54 7.60 -6.06
CA ASN A 349 19.30 6.44 -5.21
C ASN A 349 18.22 6.72 -4.16
N GLU A 350 18.18 7.93 -3.60
CA GLU A 350 17.11 8.37 -2.70
C GLU A 350 15.77 8.41 -3.42
N LYS A 351 15.70 9.08 -4.58
CA LYS A 351 14.46 9.19 -5.35
C LYS A 351 14.01 7.84 -5.92
N ARG A 352 14.92 6.94 -6.30
CA ARG A 352 14.61 5.54 -6.65
C ARG A 352 13.95 4.78 -5.50
N ARG A 353 14.45 4.94 -4.26
CA ARG A 353 13.83 4.34 -3.06
C ARG A 353 12.42 4.90 -2.82
N GLN A 354 12.22 6.20 -3.00
CA GLN A 354 10.91 6.84 -2.88
C GLN A 354 9.93 6.32 -3.93
N LEU A 355 10.35 6.21 -5.20
CA LEU A 355 9.56 5.61 -6.27
C LEU A 355 9.11 4.18 -5.91
N LEU A 356 10.06 3.32 -5.49
CA LEU A 356 9.76 1.95 -5.09
C LEU A 356 8.77 1.91 -3.92
N SER A 357 8.98 2.73 -2.88
CA SER A 357 8.08 2.80 -1.72
C SER A 357 6.66 3.19 -2.14
N ASN A 358 6.51 4.19 -3.01
CA ASN A 358 5.21 4.65 -3.48
C ASN A 358 4.52 3.60 -4.38
N ALA A 359 5.27 2.94 -5.25
CA ALA A 359 4.74 1.85 -6.08
C ALA A 359 4.27 0.66 -5.23
N LEU A 360 5.04 0.28 -4.20
CA LEU A 360 4.63 -0.75 -3.24
C LEU A 360 3.36 -0.34 -2.48
N MET A 361 3.17 0.93 -2.11
CA MET A 361 1.91 1.38 -1.50
C MET A 361 0.70 1.17 -2.41
N VAL A 362 0.83 1.35 -3.72
CA VAL A 362 -0.23 1.09 -4.70
C VAL A 362 -0.59 -0.41 -4.76
N VAL A 363 0.41 -1.28 -4.63
CA VAL A 363 0.23 -2.75 -4.71
C VAL A 363 -0.32 -3.34 -3.41
N ARG A 364 -0.12 -2.68 -2.28
CA ARG A 364 -0.34 -3.24 -0.93
C ARG A 364 -1.72 -3.84 -0.74
N ASP A 365 -2.76 -3.14 -1.17
CA ASP A 365 -4.16 -3.56 -1.00
C ASP A 365 -4.46 -4.87 -1.77
N ALA A 366 -3.94 -4.99 -2.99
CA ALA A 366 -4.07 -6.22 -3.78
C ALA A 366 -3.29 -7.38 -3.15
N TYR A 367 -2.07 -7.14 -2.67
CA TYR A 367 -1.29 -8.17 -1.96
C TYR A 367 -2.01 -8.68 -0.70
N ASP A 368 -2.54 -7.78 0.14
CA ASP A 368 -3.28 -8.17 1.34
C ASP A 368 -4.58 -8.93 1.00
N THR A 369 -5.25 -8.54 -0.09
CA THR A 369 -6.45 -9.24 -0.62
C THR A 369 -6.10 -10.65 -1.10
N LEU A 370 -5.00 -10.81 -1.85
CA LEU A 370 -4.51 -12.12 -2.29
C LEU A 370 -4.22 -13.05 -1.11
N LEU A 371 -3.50 -12.57 -0.09
CA LEU A 371 -3.23 -13.34 1.13
C LEU A 371 -4.51 -13.71 1.88
N MET A 372 -5.50 -12.81 1.94
CA MET A 372 -6.81 -13.10 2.52
C MET A 372 -7.53 -14.23 1.77
N HIS A 373 -7.46 -14.26 0.43
CA HIS A 373 -8.04 -15.35 -0.37
C HIS A 373 -7.32 -16.69 -0.13
N LEU A 374 -5.99 -16.70 -0.13
CA LEU A 374 -5.20 -17.90 0.19
C LEU A 374 -5.55 -18.44 1.58
N TYR A 375 -5.61 -17.56 2.58
CA TYR A 375 -6.02 -17.90 3.93
C TYR A 375 -7.45 -18.48 3.98
N SER A 376 -8.42 -17.79 3.38
CA SER A 376 -9.83 -18.20 3.40
C SER A 376 -10.05 -19.55 2.71
N ASN A 377 -9.41 -19.75 1.55
CA ASN A 377 -9.48 -21.00 0.81
C ASN A 377 -8.87 -22.15 1.61
N THR A 378 -7.73 -21.92 2.27
CA THR A 378 -7.06 -22.94 3.10
C THR A 378 -7.91 -23.33 4.30
N VAL A 379 -8.47 -22.37 5.05
CA VAL A 379 -9.37 -22.64 6.18
C VAL A 379 -10.61 -23.42 5.71
N LYS A 380 -11.22 -23.01 4.59
CA LYS A 380 -12.41 -23.68 4.04
C LYS A 380 -12.11 -25.11 3.59
N SER A 381 -10.97 -25.31 2.91
CA SER A 381 -10.49 -26.63 2.48
C SER A 381 -10.26 -27.54 3.68
N PHE A 382 -9.54 -27.04 4.69
CA PHE A 382 -9.29 -27.75 5.93
C PHE A 382 -10.59 -28.16 6.62
N LYS A 383 -11.53 -27.22 6.81
CA LYS A 383 -12.82 -27.49 7.43
C LYS A 383 -13.62 -28.56 6.68
N THR A 384 -13.66 -28.48 5.36
CA THR A 384 -14.39 -29.45 4.52
C THR A 384 -13.82 -30.86 4.68
N ARG A 385 -12.48 -31.01 4.62
CA ARG A 385 -11.80 -32.30 4.83
C ARG A 385 -12.00 -32.81 6.27
N LEU A 386 -11.96 -31.89 7.25
CA LEU A 386 -12.19 -32.19 8.65
C LEU A 386 -13.63 -32.70 8.93
N GLU A 387 -14.62 -32.15 8.24
CA GLU A 387 -16.03 -32.60 8.29
C GLU A 387 -16.24 -33.94 7.58
N GLN A 388 -15.64 -34.14 6.39
CA GLN A 388 -15.74 -35.39 5.65
C GLN A 388 -15.20 -36.60 6.44
N SER A 389 -14.12 -36.40 7.20
CA SER A 389 -13.59 -37.42 8.11
C SER A 389 -14.52 -37.79 9.29
N GLN A 390 -15.71 -37.17 9.44
CA GLN A 390 -16.73 -37.62 10.40
C GLN A 390 -17.58 -38.80 9.88
N ASN A 391 -17.61 -39.07 8.58
CA ASN A 391 -18.57 -39.99 7.98
C ASN A 391 -18.02 -41.40 7.71
N GLU A 392 -16.71 -41.61 7.85
CA GLU A 392 -16.01 -42.86 7.55
C GLU A 392 -15.11 -43.22 8.76
N GLY A 393 -15.07 -44.49 9.17
CA GLY A 393 -14.63 -44.90 10.52
C GLY A 393 -13.15 -45.30 10.70
N HIS A 394 -12.64 -45.01 11.90
CA HIS A 394 -11.54 -45.66 12.67
C HIS A 394 -10.08 -45.78 12.17
N GLU A 395 -9.67 -45.26 11.00
CA GLU A 395 -8.24 -45.24 10.59
C GLU A 395 -7.69 -43.81 10.32
N TYR A 396 -7.94 -42.82 11.21
CA TYR A 396 -7.99 -41.39 10.82
C TYR A 396 -7.03 -40.37 11.51
N VAL A 397 -6.16 -40.75 12.45
CA VAL A 397 -5.25 -39.77 13.12
C VAL A 397 -4.09 -39.38 12.18
N VAL A 398 -3.56 -40.36 11.44
CA VAL A 398 -2.54 -40.16 10.40
C VAL A 398 -3.03 -39.19 9.33
N ASP A 399 -4.32 -39.22 9.01
CA ASP A 399 -4.96 -38.37 8.01
C ASP A 399 -5.03 -36.89 8.41
N ILE A 400 -5.43 -36.56 9.65
CA ILE A 400 -5.55 -35.14 10.07
C ILE A 400 -4.18 -34.45 10.09
N HIS A 401 -3.16 -35.15 10.59
CA HIS A 401 -1.79 -34.66 10.56
C HIS A 401 -1.32 -34.38 9.11
N LEU A 402 -1.55 -35.33 8.20
CA LEU A 402 -1.22 -35.17 6.78
C LEU A 402 -2.02 -34.04 6.12
N TYR A 403 -3.30 -33.86 6.45
CA TYR A 403 -4.12 -32.76 5.94
C TYR A 403 -3.66 -31.40 6.44
N SER A 404 -3.33 -31.29 7.73
CA SER A 404 -2.77 -30.06 8.30
C SER A 404 -1.48 -29.68 7.60
N GLN A 405 -0.56 -30.64 7.40
CA GLN A 405 0.68 -30.40 6.65
C GLN A 405 0.41 -30.02 5.20
N SER A 406 -0.49 -30.73 4.51
CA SER A 406 -0.88 -30.41 3.11
C SER A 406 -1.43 -28.99 2.99
N CYS A 407 -2.32 -28.57 3.89
CA CYS A 407 -2.87 -27.21 3.89
C CYS A 407 -1.80 -26.15 4.17
N MET A 408 -0.87 -26.42 5.09
CA MET A 408 0.24 -25.50 5.37
C MET A 408 1.17 -25.39 4.17
N VAL A 409 1.50 -26.48 3.48
CA VAL A 409 2.33 -26.47 2.27
C VAL A 409 1.62 -25.73 1.14
N GLU A 410 0.33 -25.97 0.89
CA GLU A 410 -0.46 -25.24 -0.12
C GLU A 410 -0.47 -23.73 0.17
N PHE A 411 -0.65 -23.34 1.44
CA PHE A 411 -0.64 -21.94 1.84
C PHE A 411 0.75 -21.31 1.72
N ASP A 412 1.79 -21.98 2.22
CA ASP A 412 3.17 -21.50 2.18
C ASP A 412 3.63 -21.35 0.72
N GLN A 413 3.28 -22.28 -0.18
CA GLN A 413 3.56 -22.20 -1.61
C GLN A 413 2.82 -21.03 -2.29
N GLY A 414 1.55 -20.79 -1.95
CA GLY A 414 0.83 -19.62 -2.42
C GLY A 414 1.42 -18.30 -1.92
N CYS A 415 1.95 -18.27 -0.70
CA CYS A 415 2.64 -17.11 -0.16
C CYS A 415 3.99 -16.86 -0.85
N GLU A 416 4.72 -17.92 -1.19
CA GLU A 416 5.97 -17.84 -1.96
C GLU A 416 5.71 -17.29 -3.38
N ASP A 417 4.66 -17.75 -4.04
CA ASP A 417 4.24 -17.27 -5.36
C ASP A 417 3.78 -15.79 -5.34
N ALA A 418 3.20 -15.35 -4.22
CA ALA A 418 2.81 -13.96 -3.98
C ALA A 418 3.97 -13.03 -3.59
N ALA A 419 5.17 -13.57 -3.31
CA ALA A 419 6.29 -12.78 -2.80
C ALA A 419 6.83 -11.81 -3.87
N ILE A 420 6.87 -10.52 -3.53
CA ILE A 420 7.41 -9.47 -4.40
C ILE A 420 8.87 -9.23 -4.04
N GLN A 421 9.77 -9.40 -5.02
CA GLN A 421 11.22 -9.36 -4.82
C GLN A 421 11.71 -8.03 -4.25
N GLN A 422 11.08 -6.92 -4.64
CA GLN A 422 11.45 -5.58 -4.20
C GLN A 422 10.83 -5.19 -2.84
N SER A 423 10.14 -6.09 -2.16
CA SER A 423 9.46 -5.83 -0.87
C SER A 423 10.03 -6.68 0.28
N GLU A 424 9.96 -6.16 1.50
CA GLU A 424 10.26 -6.92 2.74
C GLU A 424 8.99 -7.55 3.35
N TRP A 425 7.91 -7.63 2.59
CA TRP A 425 6.64 -8.14 3.09
C TRP A 425 6.70 -9.64 3.34
N ASN A 426 6.05 -10.08 4.41
CA ASN A 426 5.94 -11.49 4.74
C ASN A 426 4.53 -11.83 5.20
N ALA A 427 4.15 -13.09 4.99
CA ALA A 427 2.84 -13.63 5.36
C ALA A 427 2.80 -14.20 6.80
N SER A 428 3.79 -13.88 7.65
CA SER A 428 3.93 -14.47 8.99
C SER A 428 2.66 -14.30 9.84
N LYS A 429 2.09 -13.10 9.86
CA LYS A 429 0.84 -12.79 10.59
C LYS A 429 -0.34 -13.63 10.10
N PHE A 430 -0.45 -13.82 8.78
CA PHE A 430 -1.50 -14.65 8.19
C PHE A 430 -1.29 -16.13 8.52
N ARG A 431 -0.04 -16.59 8.49
CA ARG A 431 0.35 -17.95 8.85
C ARG A 431 0.07 -18.27 10.32
N GLU A 432 0.43 -17.38 11.25
CA GLU A 432 0.12 -17.51 12.68
C GLU A 432 -1.39 -17.58 12.94
N LYS A 433 -2.14 -16.72 12.24
CA LYS A 433 -3.60 -16.70 12.31
C LYS A 433 -4.20 -18.00 11.76
N LEU A 434 -3.72 -18.47 10.60
CA LEU A 434 -4.15 -19.74 10.00
C LEU A 434 -3.98 -20.91 10.96
N ILE A 435 -2.81 -21.02 11.59
CA ILE A 435 -2.54 -22.07 12.59
C ILE A 435 -3.56 -21.98 13.74
N CYS A 436 -3.80 -20.79 14.30
CA CYS A 436 -4.78 -20.60 15.37
C CYS A 436 -6.20 -21.06 15.00
N ASP A 437 -6.64 -20.78 13.77
CA ASP A 437 -7.97 -21.13 13.29
C ASP A 437 -8.09 -22.63 12.98
N MET A 438 -7.08 -23.23 12.36
CA MET A 438 -7.01 -24.68 12.14
C MET A 438 -7.05 -25.44 13.48
N LEU A 439 -6.28 -25.00 14.47
CA LEU A 439 -6.33 -25.57 15.83
C LEU A 439 -7.73 -25.44 16.45
N SER A 440 -8.40 -24.31 16.25
CA SER A 440 -9.74 -24.07 16.80
C SER A 440 -10.79 -25.00 16.16
N GLU A 441 -10.71 -25.22 14.85
CA GLU A 441 -11.54 -26.18 14.13
C GLU A 441 -11.27 -27.62 14.58
N MET A 442 -9.99 -28.00 14.77
CA MET A 442 -9.61 -29.30 15.33
C MET A 442 -10.18 -29.48 16.74
N MET A 443 -10.02 -28.50 17.62
CA MET A 443 -10.57 -28.54 18.97
C MET A 443 -12.10 -28.71 18.97
N ALA A 444 -12.81 -28.00 18.08
CA ALA A 444 -14.24 -28.13 17.94
C ALA A 444 -14.63 -29.57 17.53
N LYS A 445 -13.87 -30.19 16.61
CA LYS A 445 -14.06 -31.59 16.22
C LYS A 445 -13.87 -32.54 17.40
N TYR A 446 -12.73 -32.50 18.09
CA TYR A 446 -12.46 -33.43 19.20
C TYR A 446 -13.44 -33.23 20.37
N LYS A 447 -13.84 -31.99 20.67
CA LYS A 447 -14.93 -31.72 21.63
C LYS A 447 -16.24 -32.39 21.22
N LYS A 448 -16.63 -32.29 19.95
CA LYS A 448 -17.83 -32.96 19.41
C LYS A 448 -17.72 -34.48 19.49
N GLN A 449 -16.56 -35.06 19.20
CA GLN A 449 -16.30 -36.50 19.32
C GLN A 449 -16.44 -36.98 20.77
N ILE A 450 -15.79 -36.29 21.73
CA ILE A 450 -15.92 -36.58 23.16
C ILE A 450 -17.40 -36.50 23.58
N THR A 451 -18.11 -35.45 23.15
CA THR A 451 -19.54 -35.28 23.45
C THR A 451 -20.36 -36.44 22.90
N HIS A 452 -20.14 -36.85 21.66
CA HIS A 452 -20.85 -37.98 21.06
C HIS A 452 -20.55 -39.31 21.76
N ALA A 453 -19.28 -39.57 22.13
CA ALA A 453 -18.86 -40.81 22.76
C ALA A 453 -19.35 -40.95 24.21
N LEU A 454 -19.32 -39.85 24.98
CA LEU A 454 -19.63 -39.86 26.41
C LEU A 454 -21.11 -39.60 26.70
N ALA A 455 -21.74 -38.61 26.07
CA ALA A 455 -23.03 -38.07 26.53
C ALA A 455 -24.12 -39.13 26.73
N LYS A 456 -24.38 -39.96 25.70
CA LYS A 456 -25.44 -40.98 25.76
C LYS A 456 -25.07 -42.16 26.66
N ARG A 457 -23.80 -42.58 26.65
CA ARG A 457 -23.32 -43.74 27.43
C ARG A 457 -23.29 -43.42 28.92
N VAL A 458 -22.81 -42.23 29.30
CA VAL A 458 -22.83 -41.73 30.68
C VAL A 458 -24.28 -41.59 31.18
N GLU A 459 -25.18 -40.99 30.39
CA GLU A 459 -26.60 -40.89 30.75
C GLU A 459 -27.22 -42.29 31.00
N SER A 460 -26.95 -43.26 30.12
CA SER A 460 -27.46 -44.63 30.26
C SER A 460 -26.92 -45.34 31.51
N LEU A 461 -25.62 -45.21 31.81
CA LEU A 461 -25.02 -45.78 33.02
C LEU A 461 -25.60 -45.17 34.30
N LEU A 462 -25.78 -43.85 34.33
CA LEU A 462 -26.38 -43.14 35.46
C LEU A 462 -27.86 -43.47 35.67
N GLU A 463 -28.59 -43.75 34.60
CA GLU A 463 -29.99 -44.21 34.68
C GLU A 463 -30.12 -45.66 35.15
N ALA A 464 -29.21 -46.54 34.73
CA ALA A 464 -29.13 -47.93 35.18
C ALA A 464 -28.76 -48.03 36.67
N GLY A 465 -27.85 -47.18 37.17
CA GLY A 465 -27.57 -47.01 38.59
C GLY A 465 -27.14 -48.31 39.30
N GLU A 466 -26.27 -49.09 38.66
CA GLU A 466 -25.64 -50.29 39.20
C GLU A 466 -24.52 -49.92 40.21
N ARG A 467 -24.06 -50.90 41.01
CA ARG A 467 -23.06 -50.64 42.08
C ARG A 467 -21.70 -50.15 41.55
N ASP A 468 -21.35 -50.50 40.32
CA ASP A 468 -20.10 -50.16 39.65
C ASP A 468 -20.23 -48.96 38.70
N THR A 469 -21.38 -48.28 38.65
CA THR A 469 -21.67 -47.16 37.73
C THR A 469 -20.56 -46.13 37.66
N TRP A 470 -20.06 -45.67 38.82
CA TRP A 470 -19.00 -44.64 38.88
C TRP A 470 -17.64 -45.16 38.39
N ALA A 471 -17.31 -46.43 38.65
CA ALA A 471 -16.10 -47.05 38.11
C ALA A 471 -16.19 -47.20 36.58
N SER A 472 -17.35 -47.61 36.07
CA SER A 472 -17.63 -47.72 34.64
C SER A 472 -17.60 -46.37 33.92
N ILE A 473 -18.11 -45.29 34.55
CA ILE A 473 -18.00 -43.92 34.04
C ILE A 473 -16.54 -43.45 34.08
N GLY A 474 -15.79 -43.76 35.14
CA GLY A 474 -14.36 -43.42 35.26
C GLY A 474 -13.53 -44.03 34.14
N ASN A 475 -13.67 -45.34 33.90
CA ASN A 475 -12.99 -46.04 32.81
C ASN A 475 -13.40 -45.48 31.43
N LEU A 476 -14.69 -45.21 31.23
CA LEU A 476 -15.18 -44.64 29.97
C LEU A 476 -14.62 -43.23 29.75
N PHE A 477 -14.58 -42.40 30.78
CA PHE A 477 -14.00 -41.06 30.74
C PHE A 477 -12.51 -41.13 30.39
N GLU A 478 -11.74 -41.94 31.10
CA GLU A 478 -10.29 -42.07 30.89
C GLU A 478 -9.97 -42.57 29.48
N CYS A 479 -10.62 -43.64 29.04
CA CYS A 479 -10.38 -44.22 27.71
C CYS A 479 -10.69 -43.24 26.58
N ASN A 480 -11.82 -42.52 26.63
CA ASN A 480 -12.20 -41.62 25.52
C ASN A 480 -11.48 -40.27 25.60
N THR A 481 -11.18 -39.78 26.81
CA THR A 481 -10.49 -38.50 26.98
C THR A 481 -9.01 -38.63 26.64
N GLU A 482 -8.32 -39.66 27.14
CA GLU A 482 -6.90 -39.84 26.82
C GLU A 482 -6.68 -40.25 25.36
N ALA A 483 -7.60 -41.00 24.74
CA ALA A 483 -7.55 -41.24 23.28
C ALA A 483 -7.68 -39.92 22.50
N ALA A 484 -8.68 -39.08 22.80
CA ALA A 484 -8.84 -37.80 22.11
C ALA A 484 -7.70 -36.81 22.37
N VAL A 485 -7.11 -36.82 23.59
CA VAL A 485 -5.94 -36.01 23.96
C VAL A 485 -4.70 -36.49 23.22
N SER A 486 -4.47 -37.81 23.14
CA SER A 486 -3.36 -38.39 22.38
C SER A 486 -3.48 -38.05 20.90
N ASP A 487 -4.65 -38.29 20.30
CA ASP A 487 -4.90 -38.03 18.88
C ASP A 487 -4.73 -36.53 18.54
N PHE A 488 -5.22 -35.64 19.40
CA PHE A 488 -5.03 -34.20 19.22
C PHE A 488 -3.57 -33.79 19.40
N SER A 489 -2.86 -34.35 20.38
CA SER A 489 -1.43 -34.11 20.58
C SER A 489 -0.62 -34.51 19.34
N ASP A 490 -0.88 -35.68 18.79
CA ASP A 490 -0.20 -36.18 17.58
C ASP A 490 -0.53 -35.32 16.35
N ALA A 491 -1.79 -34.91 16.18
CA ALA A 491 -2.19 -34.06 15.08
C ALA A 491 -1.58 -32.65 15.16
N VAL A 492 -1.41 -32.11 16.38
CA VAL A 492 -0.86 -30.78 16.62
C VAL A 492 0.66 -30.75 16.62
N ALA A 493 1.34 -31.89 16.79
CA ALA A 493 2.79 -32.00 16.70
C ALA A 493 3.38 -31.51 15.35
N SER A 494 2.56 -31.46 14.30
CA SER A 494 2.92 -30.90 12.99
C SER A 494 3.08 -29.38 12.98
N PHE A 495 2.43 -28.67 13.91
CA PHE A 495 2.56 -27.23 14.05
C PHE A 495 3.73 -26.94 15.00
N ASP A 496 4.71 -26.16 14.54
CA ASP A 496 5.86 -25.73 15.34
C ASP A 496 5.44 -24.74 16.44
N LEU A 497 4.68 -25.23 17.41
CA LEU A 497 4.07 -24.48 18.51
C LEU A 497 4.84 -24.70 19.81
N ARG A 498 4.81 -23.71 20.68
CA ARG A 498 5.34 -23.84 22.05
C ARG A 498 4.57 -24.92 22.81
N SER A 499 5.30 -25.78 23.52
CA SER A 499 4.74 -26.84 24.36
C SER A 499 3.64 -26.34 25.30
N SER A 500 3.82 -25.19 25.93
CA SER A 500 2.83 -24.61 26.85
C SER A 500 1.49 -24.24 26.19
N ALA A 501 1.51 -23.86 24.90
CA ALA A 501 0.28 -23.56 24.16
C ALA A 501 -0.51 -24.84 23.87
N ILE A 502 0.20 -25.91 23.51
CA ILE A 502 -0.38 -27.24 23.30
C ILE A 502 -0.96 -27.76 24.62
N ASP A 503 -0.20 -27.69 25.72
CA ASP A 503 -0.63 -28.13 27.06
C ASP A 503 -1.93 -27.44 27.50
N THR A 504 -2.04 -26.13 27.25
CA THR A 504 -3.26 -25.36 27.54
C THR A 504 -4.46 -25.89 26.77
N LYS A 505 -4.30 -26.21 25.48
CA LYS A 505 -5.39 -26.78 24.66
C LYS A 505 -5.75 -28.20 25.09
N LEU A 506 -4.77 -29.03 25.44
CA LEU A 506 -4.98 -30.38 25.98
C LEU A 506 -5.76 -30.32 27.30
N GLN A 507 -5.43 -29.37 28.18
CA GLN A 507 -6.17 -29.15 29.42
C GLN A 507 -7.62 -28.74 29.14
N HIS A 508 -7.86 -27.88 28.15
CA HIS A 508 -9.22 -27.49 27.76
C HIS A 508 -10.05 -28.67 27.23
N LEU A 509 -9.44 -29.68 26.59
CA LEU A 509 -10.13 -30.90 26.17
C LEU A 509 -10.52 -31.77 27.38
N ARG A 510 -9.59 -31.95 28.34
CA ARG A 510 -9.86 -32.68 29.59
C ARG A 510 -10.95 -32.00 30.42
N GLU A 511 -10.90 -30.68 30.52
CA GLU A 511 -11.90 -29.87 31.22
C GLU A 511 -13.29 -29.98 30.55
N HIS A 512 -13.34 -29.97 29.21
CA HIS A 512 -14.59 -30.16 28.46
C HIS A 512 -15.21 -31.54 28.74
N ALA A 513 -14.41 -32.60 28.73
CA ALA A 513 -14.88 -33.94 29.05
C ALA A 513 -15.42 -34.01 30.50
N ARG A 514 -14.71 -33.39 31.46
CA ARG A 514 -15.13 -33.35 32.87
C ARG A 514 -16.46 -32.61 33.04
N ASN A 515 -16.56 -31.42 32.46
CA ASN A 515 -17.77 -30.61 32.49
C ASN A 515 -18.96 -31.30 31.84
N LEU A 516 -18.73 -32.09 30.78
CA LEU A 516 -19.78 -32.89 30.16
C LEU A 516 -20.31 -34.00 31.09
N VAL A 517 -19.41 -34.73 31.76
CA VAL A 517 -19.81 -35.77 32.74
C VAL A 517 -20.55 -35.15 33.91
N GLU A 518 -20.07 -34.02 34.43
CA GLU A 518 -20.74 -33.28 35.49
C GLU A 518 -22.14 -32.81 35.06
N MET A 519 -22.25 -32.19 33.88
CA MET A 519 -23.53 -31.76 33.32
C MET A 519 -24.50 -32.92 33.21
N LYS A 520 -24.07 -34.07 32.65
CA LYS A 520 -24.92 -35.26 32.52
C LYS A 520 -25.32 -35.86 33.86
N ALA A 521 -24.41 -35.86 34.84
CA ALA A 521 -24.71 -36.29 36.20
C ALA A 521 -25.76 -35.38 36.85
N ARG A 522 -25.65 -34.06 36.69
CA ARG A 522 -26.65 -33.09 37.19
C ARG A 522 -28.00 -33.23 36.49
N GLU A 523 -28.03 -33.42 35.18
CA GLU A 523 -29.26 -33.65 34.41
C GLU A 523 -30.01 -34.89 34.90
N VAL A 524 -29.30 -36.00 35.11
CA VAL A 524 -29.89 -37.25 35.60
C VAL A 524 -30.31 -37.12 37.08
N ALA A 525 -29.57 -36.34 37.88
CA ALA A 525 -29.86 -36.06 39.27
C ALA A 525 -31.05 -35.09 39.48
N ASP A 526 -31.62 -34.51 38.42
CA ASP A 526 -32.83 -33.67 38.51
C ASP A 526 -33.94 -34.36 39.33
N ALA A 527 -34.52 -33.63 40.27
CA ALA A 527 -35.50 -34.15 41.22
C ALA A 527 -36.70 -34.80 40.52
N GLY A 528 -37.14 -34.27 39.38
CA GLY A 528 -38.22 -34.83 38.58
C GLY A 528 -37.85 -36.18 37.96
N ARG A 529 -36.64 -36.28 37.39
CA ARG A 529 -36.11 -37.53 36.80
C ARG A 529 -35.85 -38.59 37.86
N VAL A 530 -35.23 -38.24 38.99
CA VAL A 530 -34.96 -39.19 40.09
C VAL A 530 -36.28 -39.74 40.65
N LEU A 531 -37.24 -38.87 40.93
CA LEU A 531 -38.55 -39.28 41.44
C LEU A 531 -39.31 -40.20 40.47
N ARG A 532 -39.20 -39.96 39.16
CA ARG A 532 -39.76 -40.86 38.14
C ARG A 532 -39.10 -42.24 38.21
N ARG A 533 -37.76 -42.29 38.24
CA ARG A 533 -37.01 -43.55 38.33
C ARG A 533 -37.32 -44.34 39.62
N MET A 534 -37.48 -43.66 40.74
CA MET A 534 -37.90 -44.29 42.00
C MET A 534 -39.27 -44.98 41.87
N LYS A 535 -40.22 -44.34 41.15
CA LYS A 535 -41.53 -44.92 40.87
C LYS A 535 -41.44 -46.10 39.90
N ASP A 536 -40.66 -45.98 38.83
CA ASP A 536 -40.52 -47.02 37.82
C ASP A 536 -39.83 -48.29 38.37
N ARG A 537 -38.91 -48.14 39.33
CA ARG A 537 -38.28 -49.27 40.05
C ARG A 537 -39.18 -49.88 41.13
N THR A 538 -40.23 -49.18 41.58
CA THR A 538 -41.21 -49.72 42.53
C THR A 538 -42.36 -50.41 41.80
N VAL A 539 -42.05 -51.49 41.10
CA VAL A 539 -43.05 -52.45 40.60
C VAL A 539 -43.32 -53.48 41.70
N PRO A 540 -44.57 -53.75 42.09
CA PRO A 540 -44.88 -54.82 43.02
C PRO A 540 -44.68 -56.18 42.35
N ASP A 541 -43.59 -56.88 42.68
CA ASP A 541 -43.37 -58.27 42.31
C ASP A 541 -44.29 -59.18 43.16
N PRO A 542 -45.25 -59.90 42.56
CA PRO A 542 -46.17 -60.77 43.30
C PRO A 542 -45.52 -62.07 43.83
N SER A 543 -44.24 -62.33 43.53
CA SER A 543 -43.54 -63.56 43.92
C SER A 543 -42.71 -63.48 45.21
N LEU A 544 -42.53 -62.29 45.78
CA LEU A 544 -41.76 -62.12 47.03
C LEU A 544 -42.64 -62.38 48.27
N GLN A 545 -42.39 -63.51 48.94
CA GLN A 545 -42.95 -63.76 50.28
C GLN A 545 -42.40 -62.74 51.30
N ASN A 546 -43.34 -62.11 52.01
CA ASN A 546 -43.10 -61.11 53.05
C ASN A 546 -42.00 -61.52 54.04
N THR A 547 -40.87 -60.81 53.99
CA THR A 547 -39.95 -60.75 55.13
C THR A 547 -40.03 -59.35 55.74
N PHE A 548 -40.61 -59.26 56.93
CA PHE A 548 -40.72 -58.03 57.71
C PHE A 548 -39.32 -57.66 58.21
N MET A 549 -38.65 -56.69 57.58
CA MET A 549 -37.46 -56.07 58.18
C MET A 549 -37.92 -55.07 59.23
N GLY A 550 -37.52 -55.31 60.49
CA GLY A 550 -37.72 -54.39 61.60
C GLY A 550 -37.10 -53.01 61.32
N ALA A 551 -37.72 -51.98 61.91
CA ALA A 551 -37.30 -50.60 61.78
C ALA A 551 -35.82 -50.41 62.17
N LYS A 552 -34.94 -50.29 61.17
CA LYS A 552 -33.63 -49.69 61.31
C LYS A 552 -33.72 -48.21 60.94
N LEU A 553 -32.94 -47.40 61.66
CA LEU A 553 -32.84 -45.94 61.59
C LEU A 553 -33.09 -45.38 60.18
N ASP A 554 -33.89 -44.31 60.11
CA ASP A 554 -34.07 -43.48 58.92
C ASP A 554 -32.74 -42.78 58.59
N PRO A 555 -31.98 -43.24 57.58
CA PRO A 555 -30.68 -42.66 57.24
C PRO A 555 -30.80 -41.24 56.67
N LEU A 556 -32.02 -40.80 56.33
CA LEU A 556 -32.33 -39.52 55.69
C LEU A 556 -32.85 -38.46 56.67
N ALA A 557 -32.91 -38.77 57.97
CA ALA A 557 -33.42 -37.84 58.98
C ALA A 557 -32.46 -36.70 59.32
N SER A 558 -31.15 -36.88 59.11
CA SER A 558 -30.11 -35.90 59.39
C SER A 558 -29.82 -34.99 58.18
N ASP A 559 -29.66 -33.70 58.44
CA ASP A 559 -29.35 -32.67 57.46
C ASP A 559 -27.84 -32.68 57.08
N THR A 560 -27.04 -33.51 57.77
CA THR A 560 -25.62 -33.78 57.53
C THR A 560 -25.35 -35.30 57.57
N TRP A 561 -24.60 -35.82 56.61
CA TRP A 561 -24.19 -37.24 56.55
C TRP A 561 -22.71 -37.35 56.91
N GLU A 562 -22.34 -38.26 57.83
CA GLU A 562 -20.97 -38.38 58.38
C GLU A 562 -19.89 -38.60 57.31
N GLU A 563 -20.25 -39.22 56.17
CA GLU A 563 -19.32 -39.50 55.07
C GLU A 563 -19.24 -38.38 54.01
N VAL A 564 -20.01 -37.29 54.17
CA VAL A 564 -20.08 -36.19 53.20
C VAL A 564 -19.55 -34.90 53.83
N SER A 565 -18.33 -34.50 53.45
CA SER A 565 -17.75 -33.21 53.87
C SER A 565 -18.65 -32.04 53.42
N PRO A 566 -18.79 -30.96 54.22
CA PRO A 566 -19.48 -29.74 53.81
C PRO A 566 -18.90 -29.09 52.54
N GLU A 567 -17.64 -29.38 52.21
CA GLU A 567 -16.92 -28.87 51.03
C GLU A 567 -16.99 -29.83 49.83
N ALA A 568 -17.62 -31.00 49.98
CA ALA A 568 -17.70 -31.99 48.92
C ALA A 568 -18.63 -31.53 47.79
N ILE A 569 -18.18 -31.72 46.55
CA ILE A 569 -19.02 -31.51 45.36
C ILE A 569 -20.07 -32.63 45.34
N THR A 570 -21.32 -32.27 45.66
CA THR A 570 -22.46 -33.20 45.72
C THR A 570 -23.41 -32.99 44.54
N LEU A 571 -23.98 -34.09 44.03
CA LEU A 571 -25.00 -34.05 42.96
C LEU A 571 -26.38 -33.66 43.48
N LEU A 572 -26.72 -34.19 44.66
CA LEU A 572 -27.91 -33.83 45.43
C LEU A 572 -27.46 -33.53 46.85
N LYS A 573 -27.94 -32.42 47.42
CA LYS A 573 -27.65 -32.09 48.81
C LYS A 573 -28.51 -32.98 49.73
N PRO A 574 -28.08 -33.21 50.99
CA PRO A 574 -28.86 -33.99 51.95
C PRO A 574 -30.32 -33.50 52.09
N GLU A 575 -30.53 -32.18 52.12
CA GLU A 575 -31.86 -31.56 52.17
C GLU A 575 -32.74 -31.91 50.95
N ASP A 576 -32.15 -31.90 49.75
CA ASP A 576 -32.85 -32.24 48.50
C ASP A 576 -33.22 -33.73 48.48
N CYS A 577 -32.33 -34.61 48.95
CA CYS A 577 -32.60 -36.03 49.10
C CYS A 577 -33.77 -36.31 50.04
N LYS A 578 -33.84 -35.60 51.18
CA LYS A 578 -34.93 -35.70 52.17
C LYS A 578 -36.26 -35.23 51.58
N SER A 579 -36.26 -34.08 50.92
CA SER A 579 -37.43 -33.54 50.21
C SER A 579 -37.94 -34.51 49.13
N LEU A 580 -37.03 -35.07 48.34
CA LEU A 580 -37.33 -36.03 47.28
C LEU A 580 -37.92 -37.34 47.82
N TRP A 581 -37.38 -37.85 48.93
CA TRP A 581 -37.91 -39.03 49.62
C TRP A 581 -39.33 -38.80 50.15
N MET A 582 -39.58 -37.66 50.81
CA MET A 582 -40.91 -37.31 51.29
C MET A 582 -41.92 -37.21 50.15
N ASN A 583 -41.54 -36.54 49.05
CA ASN A 583 -42.37 -36.42 47.85
C ASN A 583 -42.68 -37.79 47.20
N PHE A 584 -41.70 -38.71 47.21
CA PHE A 584 -41.89 -40.09 46.77
C PHE A 584 -42.90 -40.84 47.65
N ILE A 585 -42.74 -40.78 48.97
CA ILE A 585 -43.66 -41.41 49.93
C ILE A 585 -45.09 -40.89 49.75
N GLU A 586 -45.27 -39.57 49.64
CA GLU A 586 -46.59 -38.96 49.40
C GLU A 586 -47.22 -39.47 48.10
N LYS A 587 -46.45 -39.58 47.01
CA LYS A 587 -46.94 -40.04 45.71
C LYS A 587 -47.26 -41.52 45.64
N ILE A 588 -46.59 -42.37 46.43
CA ILE A 588 -46.83 -43.82 46.47
C ILE A 588 -47.92 -44.19 47.48
N LYS A 589 -48.12 -43.40 48.55
CA LYS A 589 -49.16 -43.59 49.58
C LYS A 589 -50.55 -43.93 49.03
N PRO A 590 -51.14 -43.19 48.06
CA PRO A 590 -52.45 -43.53 47.48
C PRO A 590 -52.44 -44.85 46.70
N MET A 591 -51.30 -45.20 46.07
CA MET A 591 -51.14 -46.44 45.33
C MET A 591 -51.12 -47.66 46.27
N MET A 592 -50.42 -47.54 47.41
CA MET A 592 -50.39 -48.57 48.45
C MET A 592 -51.72 -48.72 49.20
N THR A 593 -52.42 -47.64 49.53
CA THR A 593 -53.77 -47.73 50.14
C THR A 593 -54.78 -48.33 49.18
N GLY A 594 -54.70 -48.00 47.88
CA GLY A 594 -55.50 -48.65 46.83
C GLY A 594 -55.22 -50.15 46.70
N ALA A 595 -53.94 -50.56 46.72
CA ALA A 595 -53.54 -51.96 46.69
C ALA A 595 -54.01 -52.73 47.94
N ARG A 596 -53.85 -52.16 49.14
CA ARG A 596 -54.35 -52.73 50.39
C ARG A 596 -55.87 -52.89 50.39
N SER A 597 -56.61 -51.87 49.94
CA SER A 597 -58.06 -51.94 49.81
C SER A 597 -58.53 -53.03 48.85
N ARG A 598 -57.83 -53.21 47.70
CA ARG A 598 -58.10 -54.34 46.78
C ARG A 598 -57.78 -55.69 47.40
N GLN A 599 -56.70 -55.79 48.19
CA GLN A 599 -56.32 -57.02 48.88
C GLN A 599 -57.31 -57.38 49.98
N ASP A 600 -57.73 -56.42 50.80
CA ASP A 600 -58.77 -56.60 51.82
C ASP A 600 -60.13 -56.90 51.18
N GLY A 601 -60.45 -56.28 50.05
CA GLY A 601 -61.63 -56.62 49.24
C GLY A 601 -61.59 -58.06 48.73
N ARG A 602 -60.45 -58.52 48.19
CA ARG A 602 -60.24 -59.93 47.82
C ARG A 602 -60.30 -60.87 49.02
N ARG A 603 -59.77 -60.48 50.17
CA ARG A 603 -59.79 -61.30 51.40
C ARG A 603 -61.22 -61.44 51.91
N LYS A 604 -61.98 -60.35 51.99
CA LYS A 604 -63.40 -60.36 52.34
C LYS A 604 -64.24 -61.12 51.31
N ALA A 605 -63.93 -61.03 50.02
CA ALA A 605 -64.59 -61.85 49.01
C ALA A 605 -64.27 -63.35 49.18
N ARG A 606 -63.03 -63.71 49.54
CA ARG A 606 -62.64 -65.09 49.88
C ARG A 606 -63.31 -65.59 51.16
N GLU A 607 -63.36 -64.77 52.21
CA GLU A 607 -64.02 -65.07 53.48
C GLU A 607 -65.54 -65.20 53.27
N GLY A 608 -66.15 -64.34 52.45
CA GLY A 608 -67.56 -64.42 52.06
C GLY A 608 -67.88 -65.64 51.18
N LEU A 609 -66.99 -66.01 50.26
CA LEU A 609 -67.12 -67.24 49.46
C LEU A 609 -66.96 -68.48 50.36
N ALA A 610 -66.03 -68.47 51.32
CA ALA A 610 -65.85 -69.55 52.29
C ALA A 610 -67.06 -69.68 53.23
N ALA A 611 -67.66 -68.57 53.66
CA ALA A 611 -68.89 -68.55 54.44
C ALA A 611 -70.09 -69.08 53.63
N ALA A 612 -70.23 -68.67 52.36
CA ALA A 612 -71.27 -69.19 51.47
C ALA A 612 -71.10 -70.69 51.17
N VAL A 613 -69.86 -71.18 51.04
CA VAL A 613 -69.55 -72.62 50.90
C VAL A 613 -69.83 -73.39 52.20
N ALA A 614 -69.67 -72.77 53.36
CA ALA A 614 -70.04 -73.36 54.65
C ALA A 614 -71.57 -73.40 54.86
N GLU A 615 -72.32 -72.40 54.38
CA GLU A 615 -73.80 -72.42 54.37
C GLU A 615 -74.39 -73.42 53.36
N ILE A 616 -73.68 -73.70 52.25
CA ILE A 616 -74.04 -74.75 51.28
C ILE A 616 -73.54 -76.15 51.74
N GLY A 617 -73.26 -76.30 53.03
CA GLY A 617 -73.08 -77.57 53.73
C GLY A 617 -74.34 -78.44 53.81
N ALA A 618 -75.07 -78.58 52.70
CA ALA A 618 -75.87 -79.73 52.32
C ALA A 618 -76.19 -79.58 50.82
N VAL A 619 -75.61 -80.47 50.00
CA VAL A 619 -75.84 -80.69 48.55
C VAL A 619 -75.01 -79.83 47.58
N GLY A 620 -73.93 -80.42 47.03
CA GLY A 620 -73.39 -79.97 45.73
C GLY A 620 -71.87 -79.89 45.54
N SER A 621 -71.13 -80.94 45.89
CA SER A 621 -69.70 -81.06 45.55
C SER A 621 -69.49 -81.30 44.04
N ALA A 622 -69.40 -80.22 43.24
CA ALA A 622 -68.80 -80.27 41.89
C ALA A 622 -68.53 -78.87 41.27
N ALA A 623 -69.24 -77.82 41.67
CA ALA A 623 -69.19 -76.52 40.98
C ALA A 623 -68.21 -75.48 41.56
N VAL A 624 -67.60 -75.74 42.73
CA VAL A 624 -66.74 -74.75 43.44
C VAL A 624 -65.26 -74.84 43.05
N LEU A 625 -64.83 -75.92 42.40
CA LEU A 625 -63.42 -76.12 42.00
C LEU A 625 -63.02 -75.37 40.72
N THR A 626 -63.96 -74.81 39.96
CA THR A 626 -63.68 -74.08 38.71
C THR A 626 -63.52 -72.57 38.90
N LEU A 627 -63.81 -72.04 40.10
CA LEU A 627 -63.72 -70.60 40.43
C LEU A 627 -62.48 -70.22 41.25
N LEU A 628 -61.70 -71.20 41.71
CA LEU A 628 -60.47 -71.00 42.50
C LEU A 628 -59.19 -71.19 41.68
N GLY A 629 -59.19 -70.72 40.42
CA GLY A 629 -58.06 -70.80 39.50
C GLY A 629 -56.69 -70.84 40.19
N VAL A 630 -56.07 -72.02 40.11
CA VAL A 630 -54.61 -72.10 39.94
C VAL A 630 -54.27 -71.36 38.65
#